data_AF-A0A7K4D4R4-F1
#
_entry.id   AF-A0A7K4D4R4-F1
#
_cell.length_a   1.000
_cell.length_b   1.000
_cell.length_c   1.000
_cell.angle_alpha   90.00
_cell.angle_beta   90.00
_cell.angle_gamma   90.00
#
_symmetry.space_group_name_H-M   'P 1'
#
loop_
_entity.id
_entity.type
_entity.pdbx_description
1 polymer ?
#
loop_
_entity_poly.entity_id
_entity_poly.type
_entity_poly.pdbx_seq_one_letter_code
_entity_poly.pdbx_strand_id
1 'polypeptide(L)'
;MEDMSWDSLVEQLEREASTLQGGRTGAQDLKRRVAKALQEAESASLGFEIIDRLEVMLMALTEAAKENVCTNTKCPHYNKKCKMR
;
A
#
# COMPACT_ATOMS: atom_id res chain seq x y z
N MET A 1 6.82 22.92 -15.11
CA MET A 1 6.03 21.99 -14.30
C MET A 1 6.47 20.64 -14.76
N GLU A 2 7.42 20.02 -14.07
CA GLU A 2 8.00 18.75 -14.50
C GLU A 2 6.88 17.70 -14.46
N ASP A 3 6.46 17.25 -15.63
CA ASP A 3 5.63 16.05 -15.78
C ASP A 3 6.43 14.89 -15.18
N MET A 4 6.25 14.64 -13.87
CA MET A 4 6.77 13.42 -13.27
C MET A 4 6.13 12.27 -14.04
N SER A 5 6.93 11.55 -14.82
CA SER A 5 6.45 10.36 -15.52
C SER A 5 5.90 9.38 -14.50
N TRP A 6 4.89 8.61 -14.89
CA TRP A 6 4.31 7.59 -14.02
C TRP A 6 5.38 6.61 -13.50
N ASP A 7 6.40 6.30 -14.31
CA ASP A 7 7.57 5.55 -13.87
C ASP A 7 8.32 6.20 -12.70
N SER A 8 8.53 7.51 -12.75
CA SER A 8 9.20 8.25 -11.66
C SER A 8 8.36 8.22 -10.38
N LEU A 9 7.03 8.29 -10.49
CA LEU A 9 6.12 8.15 -9.36
C LEU A 9 6.19 6.74 -8.76
N VAL A 10 6.13 5.70 -9.60
CA VAL A 10 6.22 4.30 -9.16
C VAL A 10 7.57 4.02 -8.49
N GLU A 11 8.68 4.46 -9.07
CA GLU A 11 10.01 4.32 -8.47
C GLU A 11 10.11 5.03 -7.11
N GLN A 12 9.51 6.22 -6.98
CA GLN A 12 9.47 6.92 -5.71
C GLN A 12 8.70 6.12 -4.65
N LEU A 13 7.52 5.59 -5.01
CA LEU A 13 6.71 4.75 -4.13
C LEU A 13 7.44 3.46 -3.73
N GLU A 14 8.19 2.84 -4.65
CA GLU A 14 9.02 1.65 -4.37
C GLU A 14 10.17 1.96 -3.41
N ARG A 15 10.83 3.12 -3.57
CA ARG A 15 11.87 3.57 -2.62
C ARG A 15 11.28 3.87 -1.25
N GLU A 16 10.11 4.50 -1.19
CA GLU A 16 9.41 4.74 0.08
C GLU A 16 9.01 3.41 0.74
N ALA A 17 8.53 2.44 -0.03
CA ALA A 17 8.21 1.10 0.48
C ALA A 17 9.45 0.38 1.01
N SER A 18 10.58 0.51 0.32
CA SER A 18 11.86 -0.10 0.71
C SER A 18 12.48 0.54 1.95
N THR A 19 12.28 1.85 2.13
CA THR A 19 12.77 2.59 3.31
C THR A 19 11.85 2.44 4.53
N LEU A 20 10.62 1.97 4.32
CA LEU A 20 9.67 1.63 5.39
C LEU A 20 10.05 0.31 6.10
N GLN A 21 11.16 0.33 6.84
CA GLN A 21 11.49 -0.71 7.81
C GLN A 21 10.59 -0.58 9.05
N GLY A 22 9.39 -1.17 9.01
CA GLY A 22 8.60 -1.51 10.21
C GLY A 22 7.73 -0.42 10.83
N GLY A 23 7.61 0.76 10.20
CA GLY A 23 6.72 1.83 10.67
C GLY A 23 5.27 1.62 10.24
N ARG A 24 4.40 1.09 11.12
CA ARG A 24 2.95 0.86 10.85
C ARG A 24 2.24 2.07 10.24
N THR A 25 2.51 3.26 10.74
CA THR A 25 1.86 4.50 10.26
C THR A 25 2.30 4.85 8.84
N GLY A 26 3.59 4.69 8.53
CA GLY A 26 4.11 4.96 7.20
C GLY A 26 3.66 3.91 6.18
N ALA A 27 3.54 2.64 6.56
CA ALA A 27 2.99 1.60 5.70
C ALA A 27 1.51 1.85 5.35
N GLN A 28 0.70 2.35 6.29
CA GLN A 28 -0.71 2.71 6.02
C GLN A 28 -0.85 3.95 5.14
N ASP A 29 -0.02 4.97 5.35
CA ASP A 29 -0.01 6.17 4.50
C ASP A 29 0.42 5.83 3.07
N LEU A 30 1.53 5.10 2.93
CA LEU A 30 2.02 4.68 1.63
C LEU A 30 1.02 3.77 0.92
N LYS A 31 0.37 2.84 1.64
CA LYS A 31 -0.71 2.02 1.08
C LYS A 31 -1.82 2.88 0.47
N ARG A 32 -2.24 3.96 1.15
CA ARG A 32 -3.29 4.85 0.64
C ARG A 32 -2.83 5.58 -0.62
N ARG A 33 -1.57 6.03 -0.67
CA ARG A 33 -0.99 6.69 -1.85
C ARG A 33 -0.89 5.73 -3.04
N VAL A 34 -0.41 4.50 -2.83
CA VAL A 34 -0.34 3.45 -3.86
C VAL A 34 -1.74 3.09 -4.37
N ALA A 35 -2.73 2.93 -3.48
CA ALA A 35 -4.10 2.63 -3.90
C ALA A 35 -4.72 3.75 -4.75
N LYS A 36 -4.45 5.01 -4.40
CA LYS A 36 -4.91 6.17 -5.19
C LYS A 36 -4.21 6.21 -6.56
N ALA A 37 -2.90 6.00 -6.59
CA ALA A 37 -2.13 5.96 -7.83
C ALA A 37 -2.59 4.81 -8.75
N LEU A 38 -2.92 3.64 -8.18
CA LEU A 38 -3.47 2.50 -8.94
C LEU A 38 -4.82 2.87 -9.57
N GLN A 39 -5.73 3.45 -8.79
CA GLN A 39 -7.04 3.87 -9.31
C GLN A 39 -6.91 4.93 -10.43
N GLU A 40 -5.98 5.87 -10.28
CA GLU A 40 -5.69 6.88 -11.30
C GLU A 40 -5.04 6.26 -12.54
N ALA A 41 -4.12 5.29 -12.37
CA ALA A 41 -3.48 4.55 -13.45
C ALA A 41 -4.49 3.72 -14.26
N GLU A 42 -5.40 3.01 -13.57
CA GLU A 42 -6.51 2.28 -14.19
C GLU A 42 -7.46 3.22 -14.94
N SER A 43 -7.81 4.36 -14.32
CA SER A 43 -8.69 5.36 -14.93
C SER A 43 -8.06 6.01 -16.16
N ALA A 44 -6.75 6.23 -16.14
CA ALA A 44 -5.98 6.72 -17.27
C ALA A 44 -5.64 5.62 -18.29
N SER A 45 -6.05 4.37 -18.04
CA SER A 45 -5.74 3.20 -18.88
C SER A 45 -4.25 3.09 -19.19
N LEU A 46 -3.41 3.29 -18.17
CA LEU A 46 -1.97 3.16 -18.30
C LEU A 46 -1.56 1.73 -18.66
N GLY A 47 -0.34 1.59 -19.14
CA GLY A 47 0.24 0.30 -19.50
C GLY A 47 0.19 -0.70 -18.34
N PHE A 48 -0.02 -1.97 -18.68
CA PHE A 48 -0.11 -3.08 -17.74
C PHE A 48 1.07 -3.14 -16.76
N GLU A 49 2.28 -2.77 -17.21
CA GLU A 49 3.50 -2.75 -16.39
C GLU A 49 3.39 -1.81 -15.17
N ILE A 50 2.75 -0.65 -15.32
CA ILE A 50 2.59 0.33 -14.22
C ILE A 50 1.53 -0.16 -13.23
N ILE A 51 0.44 -0.71 -13.74
CA ILE A 51 -0.65 -1.26 -12.93
C ILE A 51 -0.13 -2.45 -12.11
N ASP A 52 0.56 -3.40 -12.73
CA ASP A 52 1.11 -4.60 -12.07
C ASP A 52 2.09 -4.23 -10.93
N ARG A 53 3.00 -3.28 -11.17
CA ARG A 53 3.92 -2.78 -10.12
C ARG A 53 3.19 -2.17 -8.93
N LEU A 54 2.16 -1.37 -9.18
CA LEU A 54 1.34 -0.75 -8.15
C LEU A 54 0.52 -1.80 -7.36
N GLU A 55 -0.02 -2.81 -8.04
CA GLU A 55 -0.74 -3.93 -7.41
C GLU A 55 0.17 -4.73 -6.47
N VAL A 56 1.37 -5.11 -6.94
CA VAL A 56 2.35 -5.86 -6.14
C VAL A 56 2.75 -5.06 -4.88
N MET A 57 3.02 -3.76 -5.03
CA MET A 57 3.29 -2.88 -3.88
C MET A 57 2.10 -2.82 -2.91
N LEU A 58 0.88 -2.71 -3.43
CA LEU A 58 -0.33 -2.64 -2.60
C LEU A 58 -0.53 -3.91 -1.77
N MET A 59 -0.24 -5.08 -2.35
CA MET A 59 -0.25 -6.36 -1.65
C MET A 59 0.79 -6.38 -0.54
N ALA A 60 2.05 -6.07 -0.85
CA ALA A 60 3.14 -6.07 0.13
C ALA A 60 2.88 -5.11 1.31
N LEU A 61 2.40 -3.89 1.02
CA LEU A 61 2.04 -2.91 2.04
C LEU A 61 0.82 -3.34 2.86
N THR A 62 -0.11 -4.08 2.25
CA THR A 62 -1.27 -4.65 2.96
C THR A 62 -0.83 -5.72 3.94
N GLU A 63 0.14 -6.56 3.58
CA GLU A 63 0.73 -7.55 4.49
C GLU A 63 1.54 -6.89 5.60
N ALA A 64 2.40 -5.93 5.27
CA ALA A 64 3.16 -5.16 6.25
C ALA A 64 2.25 -4.37 7.22
N ALA A 65 1.10 -3.87 6.76
CA ALA A 65 0.13 -3.20 7.60
C ALA A 65 -0.76 -4.16 8.43
N LYS A 66 -0.78 -5.47 8.13
CA LYS A 66 -1.66 -6.48 8.75
C LYS A 66 -1.18 -7.00 10.10
N GLU A 67 -0.06 -6.53 10.64
CA GLU A 67 0.39 -6.91 11.98
C GLU A 67 -0.54 -6.28 13.05
N ASN A 68 -1.49 -7.08 13.57
CA ASN A 68 -2.50 -6.77 14.61
C ASN A 68 -3.93 -6.41 14.16
N VAL A 69 -4.47 -7.04 13.12
CA VAL A 69 -5.93 -7.16 12.96
C VAL A 69 -6.32 -8.60 13.21
N CYS A 70 -7.09 -8.84 14.28
CA CYS A 70 -7.60 -10.18 14.56
C CYS A 70 -8.54 -10.60 13.42
N THR A 71 -8.10 -11.55 12.59
CA THR A 71 -8.86 -12.10 11.45
C THR A 71 -9.82 -13.20 11.86
N ASN A 72 -9.86 -13.57 13.15
CA ASN A 72 -10.81 -14.54 13.67
C ASN A 72 -12.20 -13.90 13.76
N THR A 73 -13.10 -14.29 12.86
CA THR A 73 -14.50 -13.81 12.79
C THR A 73 -15.33 -14.15 14.04
N LYS A 74 -14.85 -15.06 14.90
CA LYS A 74 -15.45 -15.39 16.19
C LYS A 74 -14.89 -14.55 17.35
N CYS A 75 -13.90 -13.70 17.11
CA CYS A 75 -13.31 -12.86 18.15
C CYS A 75 -14.20 -11.63 18.43
N PRO A 76 -14.51 -11.30 19.69
CA PRO A 76 -15.25 -10.09 20.05
C PRO A 76 -14.52 -8.78 19.70
N HIS A 77 -13.25 -8.88 19.27
CA HIS A 77 -12.42 -7.78 18.76
C HIS A 77 -12.16 -7.87 17.25
N TYR A 78 -12.99 -8.60 16.49
CA TYR A 78 -12.96 -8.60 15.02
C TYR A 78 -12.92 -7.15 14.50
N ASN A 79 -11.92 -6.84 13.69
CA ASN A 79 -11.66 -5.50 13.14
C ASN A 79 -11.29 -4.39 14.17
N LYS A 80 -10.91 -4.77 15.40
CA LYS A 80 -10.31 -3.86 16.41
C LYS A 80 -8.85 -4.24 16.66
N LYS A 81 -8.00 -3.26 17.01
CA LYS A 81 -6.61 -3.53 17.44
C LYS A 81 -6.65 -4.50 18.61
N CYS A 82 -6.19 -5.74 18.39
CA CYS A 82 -6.09 -6.74 19.43
C CYS A 82 -4.95 -6.33 20.37
N LYS A 83 -5.28 -5.77 21.54
CA LYS A 83 -4.31 -5.63 22.63
C LYS A 83 -4.19 -7.01 23.29
N MET A 84 -3.30 -7.86 22.77
CA MET A 84 -2.80 -8.99 23.55
C MET A 84 -2.05 -8.37 24.74
N ARG A 85 -2.52 -8.66 25.95
CA ARG A 85 -1.88 -8.27 27.21
C ARG A 85 -0.97 -9.38 27.67
#